data_AF-A0A7J9ECK4-F1
#
_entry.id   AF-A0A7J9ECK4-F1
#
_cell.length_a   1.000
_cell.length_b   1.000
_cell.length_c   1.000
_cell.angle_alpha   90.00
_cell.angle_beta   90.00
_cell.angle_gamma   90.00
#
_symmetry.space_group_name_H-M   'P 1'
#
loop_
_entity.id
_entity.type
_entity.pdbx_description
1 polymer ?
#
loop_
_entity_poly.entity_id
_entity_poly.type
_entity_poly.pdbx_seq_one_letter_code
_entity_poly.pdbx_strand_id
1 'polypeptide(L)'
;MMCFRRLVVEGDSLTVIKSIKKNEEDKSVLRPITHHICNLGMHFDKVSYLFMPRSFNEAALTLALEGRRRKVCGGWVNGVPESVRMVAMKDLFQMVSRVLADIGFLKRC
;
A
#
# COMPACT_ATOMS: atom_id res chain seq x y z
N MET A 1 15.51 17.31 5.50
CA MET A 1 14.64 16.41 4.70
C MET A 1 14.42 15.14 5.52
N MET A 2 13.18 14.71 5.73
CA MET A 2 12.90 13.49 6.51
C MET A 2 13.46 12.28 5.75
N CYS A 3 14.68 11.85 6.09
CA CYS A 3 15.29 10.67 5.51
C CYS A 3 14.71 9.43 6.19
N PHE A 4 13.56 8.97 5.70
CA PHE A 4 13.06 7.66 6.04
C PHE A 4 14.07 6.62 5.58
N ARG A 5 14.64 5.85 6.51
CA ARG A 5 15.61 4.78 6.22
C ARG A 5 14.95 3.47 5.81
N ARG A 6 13.66 3.30 6.14
CA ARG A 6 12.94 2.06 5.92
C ARG A 6 11.61 2.35 5.24
N LEU A 7 11.31 1.59 4.19
CA LEU A 7 10.05 1.63 3.46
C LEU A 7 9.33 0.29 3.61
N VAL A 8 8.03 0.35 3.88
CA VAL A 8 7.13 -0.81 3.81
C VAL A 8 6.10 -0.50 2.74
N VAL A 9 6.02 -1.35 1.72
CA VAL A 9 5.05 -1.25 0.63
C VAL A 9 4.02 -2.35 0.80
N GLU A 10 2.78 -1.95 1.07
CA GLU A 10 1.64 -2.85 1.22
C GLU A 10 0.72 -2.74 0.00
N GLY A 11 0.22 -3.87 -0.49
CA GLY A 11 -0.70 -3.88 -1.62
C GLY A 11 -1.45 -5.20 -1.77
N ASP A 12 -2.58 -5.14 -2.48
CA ASP A 12 -3.51 -6.26 -2.69
C ASP A 12 -3.30 -7.00 -4.03
N SER A 13 -2.36 -6.53 -4.85
CA SER A 13 -1.95 -7.24 -6.07
C SER A 13 -0.86 -8.28 -5.75
N LEU A 14 -1.28 -9.51 -5.50
CA LEU A 14 -0.37 -10.63 -5.23
C LEU A 14 0.64 -10.83 -6.39
N THR A 15 0.21 -10.62 -7.63
CA THR A 15 1.07 -10.73 -8.82
C THR A 15 2.20 -9.71 -8.79
N VAL A 16 1.90 -8.44 -8.47
CA VAL A 16 2.92 -7.38 -8.38
C VAL A 16 3.88 -7.66 -7.23
N ILE A 17 3.36 -7.99 -6.05
CA ILE A 17 4.20 -8.30 -4.87
C ILE A 17 5.11 -9.50 -5.13
N LYS A 18 4.58 -10.57 -5.75
CA LYS A 18 5.39 -11.74 -6.11
C LYS A 18 6.43 -11.42 -7.17
N SER A 19 6.08 -10.65 -8.21
CA SER A 19 7.02 -10.26 -9.27
C SER A 19 8.21 -9.48 -8.69
N ILE A 20 7.94 -8.47 -7.86
CA ILE A 20 8.98 -7.67 -7.19
C ILE A 20 9.88 -8.55 -6.32
N LYS A 21 9.31 -9.48 -5.56
CA LYS A 21 10.09 -10.38 -4.69
C LYS A 21 10.92 -11.42 -5.43
N LYS A 22 10.47 -11.86 -6.61
CA LYS A 22 11.15 -12.88 -7.40
C LYS A 22 12.49 -12.39 -7.93
N ASN A 23 12.61 -11.08 -8.18
CA ASN A 23 13.84 -10.44 -8.68
C ASN A 23 14.45 -11.12 -9.92
N GLU A 24 13.59 -11.67 -10.77
CA GLU A 24 13.95 -12.27 -12.06
C GLU A 24 13.54 -11.33 -13.20
N GLU A 25 13.98 -11.63 -14.43
CA GLU A 25 13.50 -10.94 -15.63
C GLU A 25 11.97 -11.06 -15.76
N ASP A 26 11.27 -10.02 -15.32
CA ASP A 26 9.82 -9.88 -15.48
C ASP A 26 9.53 -9.57 -16.97
N LYS A 27 9.00 -10.56 -17.70
CA LYS A 27 8.55 -10.40 -19.10
C LYS A 27 7.07 -10.02 -19.20
N SER A 28 6.42 -9.69 -18.08
CA SER A 28 5.01 -9.32 -18.07
C SER A 28 4.76 -7.87 -18.53
N VAL A 29 3.50 -7.58 -18.87
CA VAL A 29 3.03 -6.21 -19.14
C VAL A 29 3.21 -5.27 -17.94
N LEU A 30 3.35 -5.82 -16.73
CA LEU A 30 3.53 -5.05 -15.50
C LEU A 30 4.99 -4.68 -15.25
N ARG A 31 5.95 -5.16 -16.06
CA ARG A 31 7.38 -4.88 -15.93
C ARG A 31 7.71 -3.39 -15.72
N PRO A 32 7.12 -2.44 -16.48
CA PRO A 32 7.44 -1.02 -16.27
C PRO A 32 7.06 -0.54 -14.86
N ILE A 33 5.96 -1.07 -14.32
CA ILE A 33 5.45 -0.72 -12.99
C ILE A 33 6.34 -1.36 -11.92
N THR A 34 6.63 -2.66 -12.02
CA THR A 34 7.47 -3.38 -11.04
C THR A 34 8.88 -2.81 -11.00
N HIS A 35 9.48 -2.53 -12.16
CA HIS A 35 10.80 -1.90 -12.26
C HIS A 35 10.82 -0.49 -11.65
N HIS A 36 9.80 0.32 -11.91
CA HIS A 36 9.71 1.67 -11.31
C HIS A 36 9.61 1.61 -9.78
N ILE A 37 8.80 0.70 -9.24
CA ILE A 37 8.67 0.49 -7.80
C ILE A 37 10.01 0.07 -7.17
N CYS A 38 10.74 -0.86 -7.81
CA CYS A 38 12.07 -1.28 -7.35
C CYS A 38 13.06 -0.12 -7.35
N ASN A 39 13.12 0.66 -8.44
CA ASN A 39 14.00 1.83 -8.54
C ASN A 39 13.73 2.87 -7.46
N LEU A 40 12.45 3.14 -7.15
CA LEU A 40 12.10 4.02 -6.03
C LEU A 40 12.56 3.43 -4.70
N GLY A 41 12.42 2.12 -4.51
CA GLY A 41 12.88 1.40 -3.33
C GLY A 41 14.39 1.49 -3.07
N MET A 42 15.22 1.62 -4.10
CA MET A 42 16.68 1.74 -3.95
C MET A 42 17.13 2.99 -3.18
N HIS A 43 16.25 3.96 -2.99
CA HIS A 43 16.52 5.17 -2.21
C HIS A 43 16.42 4.96 -0.68
N PHE A 44 16.10 3.73 -0.23
CA PHE A 44 15.91 3.39 1.18
C PHE A 44 16.88 2.28 1.60
N ASP A 45 17.43 2.36 2.81
CA ASP A 45 18.33 1.32 3.37
C ASP A 45 17.65 -0.05 3.48
N LYS A 46 16.34 -0.06 3.76
CA LYS A 46 15.55 -1.29 3.87
C LYS A 46 14.18 -1.11 3.23
N VAL A 47 13.80 -2.04 2.36
CA VAL A 47 12.46 -2.10 1.77
C VAL A 47 11.82 -3.46 2.02
N SER A 48 10.56 -3.45 2.44
CA SER A 48 9.73 -4.66 2.60
C SER A 48 8.49 -4.54 1.73
N TYR A 49 8.18 -5.59 0.96
CA TYR A 49 6.95 -5.69 0.17
C TYR A 49 6.01 -6.70 0.81
N LEU A 50 4.80 -6.28 1.17
CA LEU A 50 3.83 -7.10 1.88
C LEU A 50 2.54 -7.18 1.09
N PHE A 51 2.01 -8.41 0.97
CA PHE A 51 0.67 -8.61 0.45
C PHE A 51 -0.32 -8.30 1.57
N MET A 52 -1.34 -7.50 1.25
CA MET A 52 -2.43 -7.17 2.15
C MET A 52 -3.76 -7.51 1.47
N PRO A 53 -4.70 -8.20 2.15
CA PRO A 53 -6.00 -8.47 1.58
C PRO A 53 -6.72 -7.16 1.25
N ARG A 54 -7.47 -7.15 0.14
CA ARG A 54 -8.17 -5.97 -0.37
C ARG A 54 -9.09 -5.31 0.66
N SER A 55 -9.64 -6.08 1.60
CA SER A 55 -10.47 -5.56 2.70
C SER A 55 -9.77 -4.58 3.62
N PHE A 56 -8.42 -4.59 3.67
CA PHE A 56 -7.60 -3.67 4.46
C PHE A 56 -6.90 -2.60 3.60
N ASN A 57 -7.14 -2.61 2.28
CA ASN A 57 -6.56 -1.67 1.32
C ASN A 57 -7.64 -0.88 0.58
N GLU A 58 -8.80 -0.72 1.21
CA GLU A 58 -9.98 -0.08 0.62
C GLU A 58 -9.74 1.42 0.41
N ALA A 59 -8.91 2.04 1.26
CA ALA A 59 -8.52 3.43 1.16
C ALA A 59 -7.70 3.70 -0.11
N ALA A 60 -6.73 2.84 -0.44
CA ALA A 60 -5.93 2.98 -1.66
C ALA A 60 -6.80 2.80 -2.92
N LEU A 61 -7.72 1.85 -2.90
CA LEU A 61 -8.69 1.65 -3.98
C LEU A 61 -9.59 2.88 -4.16
N THR A 62 -10.18 3.38 -3.07
CA THR A 62 -11.07 4.54 -3.09
C THR A 62 -10.32 5.79 -3.56
N LEU A 63 -9.06 5.95 -3.15
CA LEU A 63 -8.18 7.02 -3.60
C LEU A 63 -7.95 6.96 -5.12
N ALA A 64 -7.69 5.77 -5.67
CA ALA A 64 -7.52 5.58 -7.11
C ALA A 64 -8.81 5.87 -7.89
N LEU A 65 -9.97 5.44 -7.38
CA LEU A 65 -11.28 5.71 -7.98
C LEU A 65 -11.61 7.21 -7.99
N GLU A 66 -11.38 7.90 -6.87
CA GLU A 66 -11.58 9.35 -6.79
C GLU A 66 -10.62 10.12 -7.70
N GLY A 67 -9.35 9.69 -7.78
CA GLY A 67 -8.37 10.28 -8.70
C GLY A 67 -8.83 10.15 -10.15
N ARG A 68 -9.28 8.96 -10.56
CA ARG A 68 -9.86 8.72 -11.88
C ARG A 68 -11.10 9.57 -12.14
N ARG A 69 -12.04 9.61 -11.18
CA ARG A 69 -13.30 10.37 -11.29
C ARG A 69 -13.07 11.87 -11.47
N ARG A 70 -12.10 12.42 -10.73
CA ARG A 70 -11.76 13.85 -10.78
C ARG A 70 -10.69 14.19 -11.81
N LYS A 71 -10.18 13.20 -12.54
CA LYS A 71 -9.06 13.33 -13.50
C LYS A 71 -7.81 13.96 -12.86
N VAL A 72 -7.56 13.63 -11.58
CA VAL A 72 -6.35 14.07 -10.87
C VAL A 72 -5.24 13.08 -11.18
N CYS A 73 -4.16 13.59 -11.76
CA CYS A 73 -2.92 12.86 -11.99
C CYS A 73 -1.84 13.45 -11.07
N GLY A 74 -1.51 12.77 -9.97
CA GLY A 74 -0.48 13.22 -9.03
C GLY A 74 -0.88 13.09 -7.56
N GLY A 75 -0.23 13.87 -6.71
CA GLY A 75 -0.44 13.85 -5.26
C GLY A 75 -1.62 14.73 -4.80
N TRP A 76 -2.28 14.31 -3.73
CA TRP A 76 -3.35 15.07 -3.08
C TRP A 76 -2.78 16.09 -2.08
N VAL A 77 -2.26 17.20 -2.61
CA VAL A 77 -1.58 18.24 -1.79
C VAL A 77 -2.52 19.04 -0.88
N ASN A 78 -3.78 19.20 -1.27
CA ASN A 78 -4.79 19.96 -0.51
C ASN A 78 -5.71 19.05 0.32
N GLY A 79 -5.21 17.87 0.68
CA GLY A 79 -5.98 16.83 1.36
C GLY A 79 -6.76 15.92 0.41
N VAL A 80 -7.22 14.80 0.94
CA VAL A 80 -7.98 13.77 0.22
C VAL A 80 -9.50 14.00 0.36
N PRO A 81 -10.31 13.51 -0.59
CA PRO A 81 -11.77 13.53 -0.48
C PRO A 81 -12.27 12.87 0.81
N GLU A 82 -13.41 13.35 1.32
CA GLU A 82 -14.01 12.80 2.54
C GLU A 82 -14.29 11.30 2.44
N SER A 83 -14.73 10.82 1.26
CA SER A 83 -14.94 9.40 1.00
C SER A 83 -13.68 8.56 1.24
N VAL A 84 -12.51 9.05 0.83
CA VAL A 84 -11.22 8.40 1.08
C VAL A 84 -10.89 8.44 2.57
N ARG A 85 -11.08 9.59 3.22
CA ARG A 85 -10.74 9.77 4.64
C ARG A 85 -11.53 8.80 5.53
N MET A 86 -12.84 8.69 5.30
CA MET A 86 -13.71 7.78 6.05
C MET A 86 -13.27 6.32 5.91
N VAL A 87 -12.91 5.91 4.70
CA VAL A 87 -12.42 4.54 4.45
C VAL A 87 -11.03 4.33 5.07
N ALA A 88 -10.14 5.32 5.02
CA ALA A 88 -8.83 5.22 5.66
C ALA A 88 -8.92 5.03 7.18
N MET A 89 -9.87 5.69 7.85
CA MET A 89 -10.11 5.48 9.27
C MET A 89 -10.59 4.05 9.55
N LYS A 90 -11.51 3.52 8.73
CA LYS A 90 -11.98 2.14 8.82
C LYS A 90 -10.83 1.13 8.63
N ASP A 91 -10.01 1.29 7.60
CA ASP A 91 -8.86 0.42 7.34
C ASP A 91 -7.89 0.41 8.54
N LEU A 92 -7.63 1.58 9.13
CA LEU A 92 -6.80 1.70 10.33
C LEU A 92 -7.37 0.91 11.51
N PHE A 93 -8.67 1.05 11.79
CA PHE A 93 -9.31 0.29 12.88
C PHE A 93 -9.21 -1.22 12.65
N GLN A 94 -9.43 -1.67 11.42
CA GLN A 94 -9.32 -3.10 11.08
C GLN A 94 -7.88 -3.59 11.22
N MET A 95 -6.89 -2.81 10.78
CA MET A 95 -5.48 -3.17 10.90
C MET A 95 -5.04 -3.27 12.36
N VAL A 96 -5.42 -2.29 13.20
CA VAL A 96 -5.14 -2.31 14.64
C VAL A 96 -5.80 -3.52 15.30
N SER A 97 -7.07 -3.78 14.98
CA SER A 97 -7.80 -4.94 15.53
C SER A 97 -7.10 -6.26 15.19
N ARG A 98 -6.60 -6.41 13.96
CA ARG A 98 -5.82 -7.58 13.54
C ARG A 98 -4.53 -7.72 14.35
N VAL A 99 -3.75 -6.64 14.47
CA VAL A 99 -2.50 -6.66 15.26
C VAL A 99 -2.79 -7.04 16.71
N LEU A 100 -3.85 -6.48 17.31
CA LEU A 100 -4.27 -6.80 18.67
C LEU A 100 -4.70 -8.27 18.82
N ALA A 101 -5.33 -8.85 17.79
CA ALA A 101 -5.68 -10.27 17.77
C ALA A 101 -4.43 -11.15 17.66
N ASP A 102 -3.48 -10.79 16.80
CA ASP A 102 -2.25 -11.54 16.54
C ASP A 102 -1.32 -11.57 17.78
N ILE A 103 -1.29 -10.49 18.56
CA ILE A 103 -0.52 -10.43 19.84
C ILE A 103 -1.31 -10.98 21.04
N GLY A 104 -2.52 -11.52 20.82
CA GLY A 104 -3.34 -12.16 21.84
C GLY A 104 -4.00 -11.20 22.85
N PHE A 105 -4.10 -9.90 22.52
CA PHE A 105 -4.74 -8.89 23.37
C PHE A 105 -6.27 -9.04 23.39
N LEU A 106 -6.87 -9.36 22.23
CA LEU A 106 -8.33 -9.51 22.09
C LEU A 106 -8.91 -10.83 22.65
N LYS A 107 -8.08 -11.78 23.11
CA LYS A 107 -8.54 -13.04 23.72
C LYS A 107 -8.60 -13.01 25.25
N ARG A 108 -8.30 -11.87 25.89
CA ARG A 108 -8.23 -11.73 27.36
C ARG A 108 -9.35 -10.85 27.95
N CYS A 109 -10.36 -10.49 27.16
CA CYS A 109 -11.53 -9.76 27.63
C CYS A 109 -12.76 -10.67 27.56
#